data_AF-A0A967IJ62-F1
#
_entry.id   AF-A0A967IJ62-F1
#
_cell.length_a   1.000
_cell.length_b   1.000
_cell.length_c   1.000
_cell.angle_alpha   90.00
_cell.angle_beta   90.00
_cell.angle_gamma   90.00
#
_symmetry.space_group_name_H-M   'P 1'
#
loop_
_entity.id
_entity.type
_entity.pdbx_description
1 polymer ?
#
loop_
_entity_poly.entity_id
_entity_poly.type
_entity_poly.pdbx_seq_one_letter_code
_entity_poly.pdbx_strand_id
1 'polypeptide(L)'
;HVLDVHWRISNTQLFSAALGHAELMSRSLPLPALGAHARMPAPGDALLLACMHRVHHFHSPYRVEGVPGRGVDRLIWLYDIHLLLEAMSPAALDGFLRSAEHKGLRAICADGIQTARRCFGTRVPSGTLERLQRAGPREACAAHLRSGRIRHLLIELQSLESWRKRWGLIREHLLPPADYMLARYATGNRAWLPMLYVRRGILGAWKRMLSA
;
A
#
# COMPACT_ATOMS: atom_id res chain seq x y z
N HIS A 1 15.26 0.31 7.76
CA HIS A 1 16.00 -0.56 6.82
C HIS A 1 16.73 0.33 5.83
N VAL A 2 17.95 -0.02 5.40
CA VAL A 2 18.74 0.77 4.43
C VAL A 2 18.36 0.42 2.99
N LEU A 3 17.89 -0.80 2.76
CA LEU A 3 17.38 -1.29 1.49
C LEU A 3 16.03 -1.96 1.72
N ASP A 4 15.05 -1.70 0.85
CA ASP A 4 13.74 -2.33 0.85
C ASP A 4 13.49 -3.00 -0.50
N VAL A 5 13.40 -4.34 -0.52
CA VAL A 5 13.40 -5.15 -1.74
C VAL A 5 12.08 -5.90 -1.85
N HIS A 6 11.45 -5.79 -3.03
CA HIS A 6 10.10 -6.27 -3.27
C HIS A 6 10.03 -7.17 -4.50
N TRP A 7 9.42 -8.35 -4.35
CA TRP A 7 9.14 -9.26 -5.48
C TRP A 7 7.85 -8.86 -6.21
N ARG A 8 6.96 -8.17 -5.51
CA ARG A 8 5.78 -7.48 -6.04
C ARG A 8 5.64 -6.16 -5.33
N ILE A 9 5.06 -5.18 -6.02
CA ILE A 9 4.97 -3.80 -5.54
C ILE A 9 4.16 -3.63 -4.24
N SER A 10 3.32 -4.62 -3.92
CA SER A 10 2.57 -4.65 -2.68
C SER A 10 2.29 -6.10 -2.27
N ASN A 11 2.28 -6.33 -0.96
CA ASN A 11 1.82 -7.57 -0.36
C ASN A 11 0.28 -7.68 -0.34
N THR A 12 -0.42 -6.55 -0.49
CA THR A 12 -1.88 -6.49 -0.64
C THR A 12 -2.25 -7.01 -2.02
N GLN A 13 -3.09 -8.05 -2.12
CA GLN A 13 -3.37 -8.70 -3.41
C GLN A 13 -4.03 -7.72 -4.39
N LEU A 14 -4.88 -6.84 -3.87
CA LEU A 14 -5.53 -5.76 -4.61
C LEU A 14 -4.53 -4.86 -5.37
N PHE A 15 -3.35 -4.63 -4.80
CA PHE A 15 -2.32 -3.76 -5.37
C PHE A 15 -1.18 -4.53 -6.03
N SER A 16 -1.04 -5.82 -5.71
CA SER A 16 0.11 -6.65 -6.11
C SER A 16 0.27 -6.80 -7.62
N ALA A 17 -0.84 -6.75 -8.37
CA ALA A 17 -0.86 -6.84 -9.84
C ALA A 17 -1.07 -5.48 -10.52
N ALA A 18 -1.23 -4.39 -9.75
CA ALA A 18 -1.55 -3.09 -10.31
C ALA A 18 -0.37 -2.51 -11.10
N LEU A 19 0.88 -2.77 -10.70
CA LEU A 19 2.07 -2.31 -11.42
C LEU A 19 3.07 -3.46 -11.55
N GLY A 20 3.27 -3.94 -12.77
CA GLY A 20 4.20 -5.03 -13.07
C GLY A 20 5.64 -4.53 -13.20
N HIS A 21 6.63 -5.36 -12.84
CA HIS A 21 8.05 -5.02 -13.00
C HIS A 21 8.41 -4.67 -14.45
N ALA A 22 8.02 -5.51 -15.43
CA ALA A 22 8.30 -5.26 -16.84
C ALA A 22 7.63 -3.99 -17.36
N GLU A 23 6.41 -3.70 -16.89
CA GLU A 23 5.69 -2.46 -17.21
C GLU A 23 6.48 -1.24 -16.70
N LEU A 24 6.82 -1.22 -15.40
CA LEU A 24 7.57 -0.12 -14.80
C LEU A 24 8.96 0.04 -15.42
N MET A 25 9.65 -1.08 -15.66
CA MET A 25 11.00 -1.08 -16.20
C MET A 25 11.03 -0.51 -17.62
N SER A 26 10.05 -0.84 -18.48
CA SER A 26 10.00 -0.32 -19.84
C SER A 26 9.79 1.19 -19.93
N ARG A 27 9.12 1.80 -18.92
CA ARG A 27 8.89 3.25 -18.83
C ARG A 27 9.86 3.99 -17.91
N SER A 28 10.69 3.27 -17.16
CA SER A 28 11.57 3.86 -16.16
C SER A 28 12.58 4.83 -16.78
N LEU A 29 13.01 5.80 -15.97
CA LEU A 29 14.00 6.81 -16.34
C LEU A 29 15.34 6.51 -15.67
N PRO A 30 16.49 6.80 -16.31
CA PRO A 30 17.79 6.69 -15.66
C PRO A 30 17.88 7.69 -14.50
N LEU A 31 18.51 7.26 -13.40
CA LEU A 31 18.75 8.08 -12.21
C LEU A 31 20.27 8.14 -11.94
N PRO A 32 21.03 8.85 -12.79
CA PRO A 32 22.50 8.81 -12.76
C PRO A 32 23.10 9.31 -11.45
N ALA A 33 22.37 10.16 -10.71
CA ALA A 33 22.76 10.63 -9.38
C ALA A 33 22.94 9.50 -8.36
N LEU A 34 22.32 8.33 -8.55
CA LEU A 34 22.47 7.15 -7.70
C LEU A 34 23.38 6.06 -8.31
N GLY A 35 23.81 6.22 -9.57
CA GLY A 35 24.70 5.29 -10.26
C GLY A 35 24.32 5.02 -11.71
N ALA A 36 25.27 4.45 -12.48
CA ALA A 36 25.13 4.25 -13.93
C ALA A 36 23.96 3.33 -14.34
N HIS A 37 23.56 2.42 -13.46
CA HIS A 37 22.46 1.48 -13.68
C HIS A 37 21.22 1.79 -12.84
N ALA A 38 21.25 2.88 -12.06
CA ALA A 38 20.12 3.26 -11.24
C ALA A 38 18.99 3.80 -12.12
N ARG A 39 17.76 3.39 -11.79
CA ARG A 39 16.56 3.77 -12.54
C ARG A 39 15.45 4.11 -11.56
N MET A 40 14.55 4.98 -11.99
CA MET A 40 13.36 5.37 -11.24
C MET A 40 12.11 5.18 -12.09
N PRO A 41 10.93 4.96 -11.48
CA PRO A 41 9.67 4.99 -12.20
C PRO A 41 9.48 6.32 -12.94
N ALA A 42 8.80 6.30 -14.08
CA ALA A 42 8.36 7.54 -14.74
C ALA A 42 7.48 8.35 -13.78
N PRO A 43 7.39 9.69 -13.90
CA PRO A 43 6.68 10.54 -12.95
C PRO A 43 5.23 10.11 -12.65
N GLY A 44 4.47 9.70 -13.69
CA GLY A 44 3.11 9.20 -13.50
C GLY A 44 3.04 7.87 -12.74
N ASP A 45 3.99 6.97 -12.99
CA ASP A 45 4.11 5.70 -12.26
C ASP A 45 4.55 5.94 -10.81
N ALA A 46 5.49 6.85 -10.58
CA ALA A 46 5.92 7.26 -9.26
C ALA A 46 4.76 7.84 -8.43
N LEU A 47 3.87 8.64 -9.06
CA LEU A 47 2.69 9.18 -8.37
C LEU A 47 1.65 8.12 -8.05
N LEU A 48 1.41 7.16 -8.95
CA LEU A 48 0.57 5.98 -8.65
C LEU A 48 1.12 5.20 -7.46
N LEU A 49 2.43 4.92 -7.48
CA LEU A 49 3.12 4.25 -6.40
C LEU A 49 2.99 4.99 -5.08
N ALA A 50 3.18 6.31 -5.07
CA ALA A 50 3.04 7.13 -3.87
C ALA A 50 1.61 7.06 -3.30
N CYS A 51 0.58 7.11 -4.15
CA CYS A 51 -0.82 6.99 -3.73
C CYS A 51 -1.13 5.58 -3.16
N MET A 52 -0.63 4.53 -3.81
CA MET A 52 -0.77 3.14 -3.33
C MET A 52 -0.03 2.92 -2.01
N HIS A 53 1.19 3.43 -1.90
CA HIS A 53 2.05 3.31 -0.72
C HIS A 53 1.40 3.99 0.50
N ARG A 54 0.84 5.19 0.32
CA ARG A 54 0.04 5.86 1.34
C ARG A 54 -1.07 4.94 1.84
N VAL A 55 -1.89 4.37 0.95
CA VAL A 55 -3.00 3.48 1.33
C VAL A 55 -2.54 2.19 1.99
N HIS A 56 -1.43 1.59 1.56
CA HIS A 56 -0.87 0.41 2.22
C HIS A 56 -0.60 0.68 3.71
N HIS A 57 -0.08 1.87 4.01
CA HIS A 57 0.21 2.27 5.38
C HIS A 57 -1.01 2.76 6.18
N PHE A 58 -2.20 2.88 5.59
CA PHE A 58 -3.43 3.09 6.38
C PHE A 58 -3.64 1.98 7.41
N HIS A 59 -3.24 0.76 7.08
CA HIS A 59 -3.59 -0.44 7.85
C HIS A 59 -2.42 -1.02 8.66
N SER A 60 -1.20 -0.53 8.40
CA SER A 60 0.04 -0.96 9.03
C SER A 60 0.45 0.03 10.14
N PRO A 61 0.39 -0.36 11.44
CA PRO A 61 0.86 0.50 12.52
C PRO A 61 2.37 0.71 12.38
N TYR A 62 2.82 1.97 12.39
CA TYR A 62 4.25 2.29 12.46
C TYR A 62 4.63 2.65 13.90
N ARG A 63 5.94 2.60 14.19
CA ARG A 63 6.50 3.01 15.47
C ARG A 63 7.45 4.17 15.25
N VAL A 64 7.31 5.22 16.04
CA VAL A 64 8.30 6.30 16.15
C VAL A 64 8.81 6.22 17.57
N GLU A 65 10.12 6.00 17.74
CA GLU A 65 10.74 5.91 19.07
C GLU A 65 10.02 4.94 20.03
N GLY A 66 9.59 3.79 19.51
CA GLY A 66 8.88 2.77 20.29
C GLY A 66 7.38 3.04 20.50
N VAL A 67 6.90 4.26 20.27
CA VAL A 67 5.48 4.64 20.39
C VAL A 67 4.72 4.24 19.12
N PRO A 68 3.65 3.43 19.22
CA PRO A 68 2.80 3.12 18.08
C PRO A 68 2.03 4.37 17.64
N GLY A 69 2.35 4.89 16.46
CA GLY A 69 1.59 5.96 15.82
C GLY A 69 0.52 5.38 14.89
N ARG A 70 -0.66 6.00 14.88
CA ARG A 70 -1.60 5.89 13.75
C ARG A 70 -1.41 7.14 12.91
N GLY A 71 -0.80 7.01 11.74
CA GLY A 71 -0.58 8.14 10.84
C GLY A 71 -0.81 7.67 9.42
N VAL A 72 -2.10 7.61 9.13
CA VAL A 72 -2.66 7.45 7.79
C VAL A 72 -2.16 8.52 6.81
N ASP A 73 -1.69 9.65 7.35
CA ASP A 73 -1.20 10.82 6.61
C ASP A 73 0.15 11.28 7.15
N ARG A 74 1.15 10.38 7.17
CA ARG A 74 2.52 10.81 7.43
C ARG A 74 2.90 11.86 6.39
N LEU A 75 3.31 13.04 6.88
CA LEU A 75 3.65 14.17 6.04
C LEU A 75 4.67 13.82 4.96
N ILE A 76 5.64 12.94 5.26
CA ILE A 76 6.63 12.48 4.28
C ILE A 76 5.99 11.86 3.02
N TRP A 77 4.94 11.05 3.15
CA TRP A 77 4.30 10.39 2.00
C TRP A 77 3.40 11.35 1.23
N LEU A 78 2.71 12.24 1.94
CA LEU A 78 1.93 13.30 1.30
C LEU A 78 2.85 14.30 0.59
N TYR A 79 4.07 14.48 1.09
CA TYR A 79 5.07 15.36 0.50
C TYR A 79 5.64 14.77 -0.80
N ASP A 80 5.80 13.45 -0.88
CA ASP A 80 6.12 12.78 -2.16
C ASP A 80 5.03 13.07 -3.21
N ILE A 81 3.75 12.95 -2.84
CA ILE A 81 2.61 13.27 -3.74
C ILE A 81 2.66 14.74 -4.16
N HIS A 82 2.92 15.65 -3.21
CA HIS A 82 3.06 17.08 -3.47
C HIS A 82 4.17 17.37 -4.50
N LEU A 83 5.40 16.92 -4.23
CA LEU A 83 6.56 17.16 -5.09
C LEU A 83 6.39 16.54 -6.48
N LEU A 84 5.86 15.31 -6.55
CA LEU A 84 5.62 14.65 -7.82
C LEU A 84 4.60 15.40 -8.67
N LEU A 85 3.53 15.93 -8.07
CA LEU A 85 2.50 16.65 -8.80
C LEU A 85 2.97 18.05 -9.24
N GLU A 86 3.70 18.78 -8.39
CA GLU A 86 4.30 20.08 -8.73
C GLU A 86 5.30 19.99 -9.88
N ALA A 87 6.06 18.89 -9.96
CA ALA A 87 7.05 18.67 -11.00
C ALA A 87 6.48 18.02 -12.28
N MET A 88 5.20 17.62 -12.28
CA MET A 88 4.64 16.80 -13.36
C MET A 88 4.33 17.60 -14.61
N SER A 89 4.80 17.11 -15.76
CA SER A 89 4.38 17.67 -17.05
C SER A 89 2.93 17.32 -17.36
N PRO A 90 2.21 18.13 -18.18
CA PRO A 90 0.84 17.83 -18.58
C PRO A 90 0.68 16.45 -19.25
N ALA A 91 1.65 16.04 -20.07
CA ALA A 91 1.65 14.74 -20.74
C ALA A 91 1.82 13.58 -19.75
N ALA A 92 2.69 13.73 -18.75
CA ALA A 92 2.86 12.73 -17.70
C ALA A 92 1.61 12.61 -16.81
N LEU A 93 0.97 13.74 -16.51
CA LEU A 93 -0.28 13.78 -15.74
C LEU A 93 -1.42 13.08 -16.48
N ASP A 94 -1.57 13.31 -17.78
CA ASP A 94 -2.59 12.62 -18.58
C ASP A 94 -2.33 11.10 -18.67
N GLY A 95 -1.05 10.70 -18.77
CA GLY A 95 -0.64 9.30 -18.65
C GLY A 95 -1.00 8.68 -17.30
N PHE A 96 -0.74 9.41 -16.20
CA PHE A 96 -1.16 9.03 -14.85
C PHE A 96 -2.67 8.84 -14.75
N LEU A 97 -3.46 9.79 -15.25
CA LEU A 97 -4.93 9.74 -15.18
C LEU A 97 -5.49 8.54 -15.93
N ARG A 98 -4.99 8.25 -17.14
CA ARG A 98 -5.36 7.03 -17.89
C ARG A 98 -5.00 5.76 -17.14
N SER A 99 -3.81 5.71 -16.56
CA SER A 99 -3.33 4.53 -15.84
C SER A 99 -4.15 4.30 -14.56
N ALA A 100 -4.45 5.36 -13.80
CA ALA A 100 -5.32 5.29 -12.62
C ALA A 100 -6.72 4.78 -12.97
N GLU A 101 -7.29 5.22 -14.10
CA GLU A 101 -8.58 4.74 -14.60
C GLU A 101 -8.53 3.28 -15.03
N HIS A 102 -7.58 2.91 -15.89
CA HIS A 102 -7.45 1.54 -16.40
C HIS A 102 -7.20 0.51 -15.29
N LYS A 103 -6.44 0.90 -14.25
CA LYS A 103 -6.09 0.02 -13.13
C LYS A 103 -7.09 0.08 -11.97
N GLY A 104 -8.14 0.90 -12.08
CA GLY A 104 -9.16 1.05 -11.03
C GLY A 104 -8.61 1.63 -9.72
N LEU A 105 -7.73 2.63 -9.81
CA LEU A 105 -7.05 3.29 -8.69
C LEU A 105 -7.46 4.75 -8.51
N ARG A 106 -8.49 5.24 -9.20
CA ARG A 106 -8.85 6.67 -9.22
C ARG A 106 -9.19 7.20 -7.83
N ALA A 107 -9.91 6.43 -7.03
CA ALA A 107 -10.36 6.83 -5.70
C ALA A 107 -9.18 7.09 -4.76
N ILE A 108 -8.18 6.19 -4.74
CA ILE A 108 -7.00 6.36 -3.87
C ILE A 108 -6.10 7.51 -4.35
N CYS A 109 -6.04 7.72 -5.66
CA CYS A 109 -5.32 8.83 -6.27
C CYS A 109 -5.98 10.18 -5.94
N ALA A 110 -7.31 10.26 -6.08
CA ALA A 110 -8.07 11.46 -5.73
C ALA A 110 -7.90 11.82 -4.26
N ASP A 111 -8.02 10.84 -3.36
CA ASP A 111 -7.86 11.06 -1.92
C ASP A 111 -6.43 11.51 -1.54
N GLY A 112 -5.41 10.89 -2.15
CA GLY A 112 -4.02 11.29 -1.97
C GLY A 112 -3.74 12.72 -2.43
N ILE A 113 -4.16 13.07 -3.65
CA ILE A 113 -3.99 14.42 -4.22
C ILE A 113 -4.77 15.46 -3.43
N GLN A 114 -6.02 15.17 -3.06
CA GLN A 114 -6.84 16.10 -2.28
C GLN A 114 -6.23 16.34 -0.89
N THR A 115 -5.64 15.32 -0.28
CA THR A 115 -4.98 15.44 1.01
C THR A 115 -3.67 16.21 0.91
N ALA A 116 -2.84 15.95 -0.09
CA ALA A 116 -1.63 16.74 -0.36
C ALA A 116 -1.96 18.22 -0.66
N ARG A 117 -3.07 18.50 -1.36
CA ARG A 117 -3.57 19.87 -1.58
C ARG A 117 -3.96 20.54 -0.26
N ARG A 118 -4.67 19.85 0.63
CA ARG A 118 -5.06 20.39 1.95
C ARG A 118 -3.87 20.64 2.87
N CYS A 119 -2.86 19.76 2.84
CA CYS A 119 -1.70 19.87 3.73
C CYS A 119 -0.66 20.88 3.25
N PHE A 120 -0.41 20.96 1.93
CA PHE A 120 0.73 21.72 1.38
C PHE A 120 0.33 22.79 0.37
N GLY A 121 -0.95 22.97 0.07
CA GLY A 121 -1.39 23.88 -0.98
C GLY A 121 -0.98 23.43 -2.39
N THR A 122 -0.74 22.13 -2.57
CA THR A 122 -0.34 21.53 -3.86
C THR A 122 -1.22 22.04 -5.01
N ARG A 123 -0.58 22.52 -6.08
CA ARG A 123 -1.21 22.95 -7.33
C ARG A 123 -1.72 21.72 -8.04
N VAL A 124 -3.04 21.65 -8.17
CA VAL A 124 -3.72 20.58 -8.89
C VAL A 124 -4.24 21.15 -10.21
N PRO A 125 -3.74 20.69 -11.37
CA PRO A 125 -4.23 21.18 -12.65
C PRO A 125 -5.73 20.99 -12.81
N SER A 126 -6.40 21.97 -13.42
CA SER A 126 -7.85 21.98 -13.61
C SER A 126 -8.34 20.71 -14.32
N GLY A 127 -9.46 20.13 -13.87
CA GLY A 127 -10.00 18.89 -14.45
C GLY A 127 -9.42 17.60 -13.85
N THR A 128 -8.31 17.67 -13.08
CA THR A 128 -7.63 16.47 -12.54
C THR A 128 -8.51 15.74 -11.53
N LEU A 129 -9.03 16.47 -10.52
CA LEU A 129 -9.89 15.86 -9.49
C LEU A 129 -11.23 15.46 -10.08
N GLU A 130 -11.81 16.27 -10.97
CA GLU A 130 -13.07 15.93 -11.65
C GLU A 130 -12.93 14.64 -12.46
N ARG A 131 -11.82 14.44 -13.17
CA ARG A 131 -11.57 13.21 -13.93
C ARG A 131 -11.40 11.99 -13.04
N LEU A 132 -10.68 12.11 -11.92
CA LEU A 132 -10.51 11.01 -10.97
C LEU A 132 -11.81 10.69 -10.23
N GLN A 133 -12.62 11.69 -9.91
CA GLN A 133 -13.88 11.54 -9.16
C GLN A 133 -15.09 11.23 -10.05
N ARG A 134 -14.94 11.28 -11.38
CA ARG A 134 -16.03 10.98 -12.33
C ARG A 134 -16.64 9.60 -12.02
N ALA A 135 -17.97 9.54 -12.03
CA ALA A 135 -18.69 8.29 -11.86
C ALA A 135 -18.19 7.23 -12.85
N GLY A 136 -17.95 6.02 -12.34
CA GLY A 136 -17.48 4.88 -13.12
C GLY A 136 -17.61 3.59 -12.31
N PRO A 137 -17.04 2.47 -12.78
CA PRO A 137 -17.08 1.21 -12.06
C PRO A 137 -16.59 1.37 -10.61
N ARG A 138 -17.25 0.68 -9.66
CA ARG A 138 -16.84 0.70 -8.25
C ARG A 138 -15.45 0.09 -8.12
N GLU A 139 -14.50 0.90 -7.63
CA GLU A 139 -13.14 0.47 -7.41
C GLU A 139 -13.00 -0.21 -6.05
N ALA A 140 -12.50 -1.45 -6.01
CA ALA A 140 -12.29 -2.18 -4.76
C ALA A 140 -11.32 -1.45 -3.81
N CYS A 141 -10.42 -0.61 -4.34
CA CYS A 141 -9.52 0.24 -3.55
C CYS A 141 -10.24 1.40 -2.86
N ALA A 142 -11.40 1.85 -3.34
CA ALA A 142 -12.17 2.90 -2.66
C ALA A 142 -12.62 2.45 -1.26
N ALA A 143 -12.89 1.14 -1.11
CA ALA A 143 -13.22 0.57 0.18
C ALA A 143 -12.00 0.55 1.15
N HIS A 144 -10.77 0.57 0.64
CA HIS A 144 -9.54 0.62 1.47
C HIS A 144 -9.34 1.94 2.20
N LEU A 145 -9.89 3.04 1.67
CA LEU A 145 -9.80 4.37 2.29
C LEU A 145 -10.64 4.50 3.58
N ARG A 146 -11.63 3.63 3.78
CA ARG A 146 -12.63 3.74 4.87
C ARG A 146 -12.84 2.45 5.68
N SER A 147 -12.05 1.40 5.45
CA SER A 147 -12.29 0.09 6.08
C SER A 147 -11.45 -0.14 7.33
N GLY A 148 -12.07 -0.62 8.42
CA GLY A 148 -11.33 -1.24 9.51
C GLY A 148 -10.70 -2.58 9.09
N ARG A 149 -9.73 -3.09 9.86
CA ARG A 149 -8.93 -4.31 9.55
C ARG A 149 -9.73 -5.54 9.10
N ILE A 150 -10.95 -5.73 9.61
CA ILE A 150 -11.82 -6.86 9.25
C ILE A 150 -12.33 -6.72 7.81
N ARG A 151 -12.76 -5.51 7.44
CA ARG A 151 -13.26 -5.23 6.10
C ARG A 151 -12.13 -5.27 5.06
N HIS A 152 -10.90 -4.93 5.44
CA HIS A 152 -9.71 -5.16 4.62
C HIS A 152 -9.49 -6.66 4.32
N LEU A 153 -9.52 -7.52 5.36
CA LEU A 153 -9.36 -8.97 5.17
C LEU A 153 -10.46 -9.55 4.27
N LEU A 154 -11.69 -9.05 4.39
CA LEU A 154 -12.80 -9.45 3.51
C LEU A 154 -12.57 -9.02 2.06
N ILE A 155 -12.05 -7.81 1.82
CA ILE A 155 -11.75 -7.33 0.45
C ILE A 155 -10.60 -8.13 -0.16
N GLU A 156 -9.54 -8.42 0.60
CA GLU A 156 -8.44 -9.29 0.17
C GLU A 156 -8.94 -10.68 -0.23
N LEU A 157 -9.80 -11.29 0.60
CA LEU A 157 -10.42 -12.59 0.31
C LEU A 157 -11.32 -12.55 -0.93
N GLN A 158 -12.07 -11.46 -1.13
CA GLN A 158 -12.92 -11.26 -2.31
C GLN A 158 -12.11 -11.03 -3.58
N SER A 159 -10.94 -10.39 -3.49
CA SER A 159 -10.04 -10.15 -4.63
C SER A 159 -9.34 -11.42 -5.14
N LEU A 160 -9.33 -12.49 -4.36
CA LEU A 160 -8.79 -13.78 -4.75
C LEU A 160 -9.85 -14.60 -5.50
N GLU A 161 -9.57 -14.94 -6.76
CA GLU A 161 -10.47 -15.71 -7.64
C GLU A 161 -10.63 -17.18 -7.23
N SER A 162 -9.66 -17.75 -6.50
CA SER A 162 -9.68 -19.17 -6.13
C SER A 162 -9.86 -19.39 -4.62
N TRP A 163 -10.75 -20.30 -4.24
CA TRP A 163 -10.96 -20.73 -2.85
C TRP A 163 -9.71 -21.32 -2.19
N ARG A 164 -8.81 -21.94 -2.96
CA ARG A 164 -7.52 -22.43 -2.46
C ARG A 164 -6.61 -21.29 -1.98
N LYS A 165 -6.50 -20.20 -2.77
CA LYS A 165 -5.73 -19.00 -2.36
C LYS A 165 -6.40 -18.30 -1.17
N ARG A 166 -7.74 -18.27 -1.10
CA ARG A 166 -8.47 -17.73 0.07
C ARG A 166 -8.13 -18.49 1.36
N TRP A 167 -8.15 -19.82 1.31
CA TRP A 167 -7.72 -20.65 2.45
C TRP A 167 -6.24 -20.48 2.80
N GLY A 168 -5.37 -20.32 1.80
CA GLY A 168 -3.96 -19.98 2.01
C GLY A 168 -3.79 -18.69 2.81
N LEU A 169 -4.49 -17.61 2.40
CA LEU A 169 -4.46 -16.32 3.09
C LEU A 169 -5.00 -16.41 4.53
N ILE A 170 -6.10 -17.12 4.74
CA ILE A 170 -6.66 -17.37 6.09
C ILE A 170 -5.63 -18.11 6.96
N ARG A 171 -4.99 -19.16 6.41
CA ARG A 171 -3.98 -19.94 7.10
C ARG A 171 -2.77 -19.10 7.46
N GLU A 172 -2.28 -18.26 6.56
CA GLU A 172 -1.14 -17.37 6.82
C GLU A 172 -1.44 -16.34 7.92
N HIS A 173 -2.68 -15.87 8.01
CA HIS A 173 -3.10 -14.96 9.07
C HIS A 173 -3.26 -15.65 10.44
N LEU A 174 -3.85 -16.85 10.48
CA LEU A 174 -4.15 -17.58 11.71
C LEU A 174 -2.95 -18.39 12.22
N LEU A 175 -2.20 -19.00 11.31
CA LEU A 175 -1.11 -19.95 11.55
C LEU A 175 0.09 -19.59 10.65
N PRO A 176 0.79 -18.47 10.92
CA PRO A 176 2.02 -18.14 10.21
C PRO A 176 3.05 -19.27 10.33
N PRO A 177 4.04 -19.37 9.43
CA PRO A 177 5.03 -20.45 9.44
C PRO A 177 5.73 -20.64 10.80
N ALA A 178 6.09 -21.87 11.13
CA ALA A 178 6.73 -22.21 12.39
C ALA A 178 8.03 -21.43 12.61
N ASP A 179 8.85 -21.30 11.58
CA ASP A 179 10.13 -20.58 11.67
C ASP A 179 9.93 -19.08 11.94
N TYR A 180 8.86 -18.49 11.40
CA TYR A 180 8.46 -17.11 11.73
C TYR A 180 8.08 -16.98 13.22
N MET A 181 7.34 -17.95 13.77
CA MET A 181 6.92 -17.94 15.18
C MET A 181 8.12 -18.09 16.12
N LEU A 182 9.03 -19.01 15.81
CA LEU A 182 10.27 -19.22 16.53
C LEU A 182 11.15 -17.96 16.53
N ALA A 183 11.35 -17.35 15.37
CA ALA A 183 12.08 -16.09 15.24
C ALA A 183 11.42 -14.93 16.01
N ARG A 184 10.08 -14.78 15.90
CA ARG A 184 9.32 -13.71 16.57
C ARG A 184 9.41 -13.76 18.09
N TYR A 185 9.46 -14.95 18.66
CA TYR A 185 9.55 -15.17 20.11
C TYR A 185 10.95 -15.54 20.58
N ALA A 186 11.96 -15.37 19.71
CA ALA A 186 13.38 -15.61 19.99
C ALA A 186 13.65 -16.98 20.65
N THR A 187 13.04 -18.05 20.12
CA THR A 187 13.23 -19.42 20.59
C THR A 187 13.46 -20.37 19.42
N GLY A 188 14.41 -21.31 19.54
CA GLY A 188 14.62 -22.38 18.56
C GLY A 188 13.84 -23.66 18.86
N ASN A 189 13.17 -23.73 20.03
CA ASN A 189 12.56 -24.96 20.49
C ASN A 189 11.14 -25.12 19.92
N ARG A 190 11.00 -26.05 18.96
CA ARG A 190 9.75 -26.38 18.27
C ARG A 190 8.65 -26.91 19.21
N ALA A 191 8.98 -27.46 20.39
CA ALA A 191 7.98 -27.93 21.35
C ALA A 191 7.10 -26.80 21.89
N TRP A 192 7.58 -25.55 21.85
CA TRP A 192 6.82 -24.38 22.32
C TRP A 192 5.82 -23.86 21.29
N LEU A 193 5.87 -24.32 20.03
CA LEU A 193 5.02 -23.80 18.95
C LEU A 193 3.53 -23.75 19.33
N PRO A 194 2.91 -24.80 19.90
CA PRO A 194 1.49 -24.74 20.29
C PRO A 194 1.21 -23.58 21.26
N MET A 195 2.05 -23.42 22.29
CA MET A 195 1.94 -22.32 23.26
C MET A 195 2.16 -20.95 22.60
N LEU A 196 3.10 -20.83 21.66
CA LEU A 196 3.36 -19.58 20.95
C LEU A 196 2.16 -19.16 20.06
N TYR A 197 1.49 -20.11 19.40
CA TYR A 197 0.27 -19.82 18.65
C TYR A 197 -0.89 -19.40 19.57
N VAL A 198 -1.07 -20.08 20.70
CA VAL A 198 -2.07 -19.70 21.73
C VAL A 198 -1.78 -18.29 22.26
N ARG A 199 -0.53 -18.01 22.64
CA ARG A 199 -0.09 -16.69 23.11
C ARG A 199 -0.34 -15.61 22.06
N ARG A 200 -0.09 -15.90 20.78
CA ARG A 200 -0.40 -14.98 19.67
C ARG A 200 -1.89 -14.74 19.53
N GLY A 201 -2.72 -15.77 19.64
CA GLY A 201 -4.17 -15.68 19.59
C GLY A 201 -4.71 -14.79 20.71
N ILE A 202 -4.28 -15.02 21.96
CA ILE A 202 -4.68 -14.25 23.14
C ILE A 202 -4.24 -12.78 23.01
N LEU A 203 -2.97 -12.52 22.66
CA LEU A 203 -2.48 -11.14 22.45
C LEU A 203 -3.20 -10.44 21.29
N GLY A 204 -3.54 -11.18 20.23
CA GLY A 204 -4.30 -10.68 19.10
C GLY A 204 -5.74 -10.30 19.49
N ALA A 205 -6.41 -11.13 20.28
CA ALA A 205 -7.76 -10.89 20.79
C ALA A 205 -7.79 -9.72 21.79
N TRP A 206 -6.85 -9.67 22.73
CA TRP A 206 -6.76 -8.61 23.73
C TRP A 206 -6.52 -7.24 23.10
N LYS A 207 -5.64 -7.17 22.09
CA LYS A 207 -5.39 -5.95 21.33
C LYS A 207 -6.60 -5.47 20.53
N ARG A 208 -7.51 -6.39 20.16
CA ARG A 208 -8.79 -6.07 19.49
C ARG A 208 -9.83 -5.54 20.46
N MET A 209 -9.91 -6.09 21.68
CA MET A 209 -10.80 -5.58 22.73
C MET A 209 -10.43 -4.18 23.21
N LEU A 210 -9.13 -3.84 23.26
CA LEU A 210 -8.65 -2.50 23.64
C LEU A 210 -8.74 -1.46 22.49
N SER A 211 -9.16 -1.87 21.30
CA SER A 211 -9.27 -0.99 20.11
C SER A 211 -10.70 -0.86 19.59
N ALA A 212 -11.69 -1.43 20.29
CA ALA A 212 -13.12 -1.30 20.06
C ALA A 212 -13.69 -0.30 21.09
#